data_AF-A0A9X2JC58-F1
#
_entry.id   AF-A0A9X2JC58-F1
#
_cell.length_a   1.000
_cell.length_b   1.000
_cell.length_c   1.000
_cell.angle_alpha   90.00
_cell.angle_beta   90.00
_cell.angle_gamma   90.00
#
_symmetry.space_group_name_H-M   'P 1'
#
loop_
_entity.id
_entity.type
_entity.pdbx_description
1 polymer ?
#
loop_
_entity_poly.entity_id
_entity_poly.type
_entity_poly.pdbx_seq_one_letter_code
_entity_poly.pdbx_strand_id
1 'polypeptide(L)'
;MTAPGFIVRGKGEESSINSASHGAGRRLSRTQAANSITRHELTKILNNEGITLIGGGLDESPHAYKDINEVMKAQTDLVETIGLFYPKIVRMDE
;
A
#
# COMPACT_ATOMS: atom_id res chain seq x y z
N MET A 1 1.81 -3.82 -2.38
CA MET A 1 2.35 -4.68 -3.45
C MET A 1 2.83 -3.86 -4.65
N THR A 2 1.99 -3.04 -5.27
CA THR A 2 2.39 -2.19 -6.42
C THR A 2 2.52 -0.71 -6.07
N ALA A 3 1.72 -0.22 -5.12
CA ALA A 3 1.75 1.16 -4.68
C ALA A 3 3.13 1.55 -4.09
N PRO A 4 3.55 2.82 -4.24
CA PRO A 4 4.80 3.30 -3.66
C PRO A 4 4.75 3.29 -2.14
N GLY A 5 5.90 3.01 -1.52
CA GLY A 5 6.16 3.29 -0.12
C GLY A 5 6.61 4.74 0.05
N PHE A 6 6.17 5.38 1.13
CA PHE A 6 6.60 6.72 1.50
C PHE A 6 7.53 6.65 2.71
N ILE A 7 8.67 7.32 2.60
CA ILE A 7 9.52 7.61 3.75
C ILE A 7 9.15 8.99 4.23
N VAL A 8 8.80 9.10 5.50
CA VAL A 8 8.28 10.33 6.08
C VAL A 8 9.00 10.70 7.37
N ARG A 9 9.03 11.99 7.66
CA ARG A 9 9.46 12.56 8.95
C ARG A 9 8.24 13.14 9.65
N GLY A 10 8.02 12.75 10.90
CA GLY A 10 6.95 13.35 11.72
C GLY A 10 7.24 14.82 12.04
N LYS A 11 6.19 15.65 11.99
CA LYS A 11 6.28 17.09 12.31
C LYS A 11 6.07 17.40 13.80
N GLY A 12 5.64 16.41 14.59
CA GLY A 12 5.41 16.58 16.03
C GLY A 12 4.09 17.29 16.36
N GLU A 13 3.03 17.00 15.61
CA GLU A 13 1.72 17.60 15.83
C GLU A 13 1.07 17.07 17.12
N GLU A 14 0.98 17.94 18.14
CA GLU A 14 0.49 17.60 19.48
C GLU A 14 -1.00 17.23 19.47
N SER A 15 -1.82 17.86 18.63
CA SER A 15 -3.26 17.52 18.52
C SER A 15 -3.48 16.09 18.00
N SER A 16 -2.49 15.53 17.30
CA SER A 16 -2.43 14.14 16.85
C SER A 16 -1.64 13.24 17.82
N ILE A 17 -1.30 13.72 19.02
CA ILE A 17 -0.49 13.00 20.01
C ILE A 17 0.82 12.52 19.36
N ASN A 18 1.46 13.37 18.56
CA ASN A 18 2.69 13.08 17.83
C ASN A 18 2.63 11.82 16.96
N SER A 19 1.45 11.50 16.41
CA SER A 19 1.20 10.28 15.62
C SER A 19 0.83 10.58 14.17
N ALA A 20 1.00 9.58 13.30
CA ALA A 20 0.67 9.62 11.87
C ALA A 20 0.18 8.24 11.38
N SER A 21 -0.38 8.20 10.17
CA SER A 21 -0.88 6.95 9.57
C SER A 21 0.25 5.99 9.21
N HIS A 22 0.05 4.70 9.45
CA HIS A 22 1.05 3.68 9.15
C HIS A 22 1.12 3.28 7.66
N GLY A 23 -0.01 3.31 6.94
CA GLY A 23 -0.07 2.90 5.54
C GLY A 23 -1.46 3.14 4.94
N ALA A 24 -1.69 2.58 3.75
CA ALA A 24 -2.91 2.83 2.97
C ALA A 24 -4.18 2.34 3.68
N GLY A 25 -4.08 1.25 4.45
CA GLY A 25 -5.22 0.58 5.04
C GLY A 25 -6.05 -0.18 3.99
N ARG A 26 -6.79 -1.19 4.46
CA ARG A 26 -7.61 -2.03 3.58
C ARG A 26 -8.88 -1.31 3.16
N ARG A 27 -9.26 -1.49 1.89
CA ARG A 27 -10.57 -1.15 1.33
C ARG A 27 -11.52 -2.34 1.38
N LEU A 28 -10.99 -3.55 1.17
CA LEU A 28 -11.76 -4.79 1.16
C LEU A 28 -11.33 -5.70 2.32
N SER A 29 -12.27 -6.47 2.86
CA SER A 29 -11.92 -7.57 3.76
C SER A 29 -11.06 -8.62 3.03
N ARG A 30 -10.31 -9.45 3.76
CA ARG A 30 -9.50 -10.51 3.14
C ARG A 30 -10.35 -11.49 2.33
N THR A 31 -11.47 -11.93 2.90
CA THR A 31 -12.42 -12.83 2.23
C THR A 31 -13.01 -12.20 0.98
N GLN A 32 -13.39 -10.92 1.03
CA GLN A 32 -13.94 -10.23 -0.13
C GLN A 32 -12.89 -10.07 -1.23
N ALA A 33 -11.66 -9.70 -0.88
CA ALA A 33 -10.56 -9.59 -1.84
C ALA A 33 -10.26 -10.93 -2.51
N ALA A 34 -10.17 -12.02 -1.73
CA ALA A 34 -9.93 -13.36 -2.26
C ALA A 34 -11.03 -13.84 -3.23
N ASN A 35 -12.29 -13.46 -2.99
CA ASN A 35 -13.42 -13.88 -3.81
C ASN A 35 -13.68 -12.99 -5.04
N SER A 36 -13.23 -11.74 -5.01
CA SER A 36 -13.54 -10.75 -6.06
C SER A 36 -12.39 -10.48 -7.02
N ILE A 37 -11.17 -10.86 -6.65
CA ILE A 37 -9.97 -10.58 -7.43
C ILE A 37 -9.44 -11.87 -8.03
N THR A 38 -9.21 -11.87 -9.33
CA THR A 38 -8.66 -13.04 -10.01
C THR A 38 -7.13 -13.02 -10.03
N ARG A 39 -6.51 -14.20 -10.08
CA ARG A 39 -5.05 -14.30 -10.29
C ARG A 39 -4.62 -13.66 -11.61
N HIS A 40 -5.46 -13.73 -12.65
CA HIS A 40 -5.17 -13.13 -13.93
C HIS A 40 -5.03 -11.59 -13.83
N GLU A 41 -5.97 -10.93 -13.16
CA GLU A 41 -5.90 -9.47 -12.94
C GLU A 41 -4.69 -9.08 -12.11
N LEU A 42 -4.38 -9.84 -11.06
CA LEU A 42 -3.19 -9.60 -10.24
C LEU A 42 -1.90 -9.69 -11.08
N THR A 43 -1.72 -10.80 -11.81
CA THR A 43 -0.55 -11.00 -12.68
C THR A 43 -0.44 -9.91 -13.76
N LYS A 44 -1.57 -9.52 -14.36
CA LYS A 44 -1.59 -8.45 -15.37
C LYS A 44 -1.08 -7.14 -14.81
N ILE A 45 -1.51 -6.76 -13.61
CA ILE A 45 -1.05 -5.51 -12.96
C ILE A 45 0.43 -5.59 -12.60
N LEU A 46 0.88 -6.71 -12.03
CA LEU A 46 2.28 -6.90 -11.68
C LEU A 46 3.19 -6.80 -12.90
N ASN A 47 2.80 -7.41 -14.03
CA ASN A 47 3.55 -7.32 -15.28
C ASN A 47 3.58 -5.89 -15.84
N ASN A 48 2.44 -5.19 -15.80
CA ASN A 48 2.37 -3.80 -16.27
C ASN A 48 3.28 -2.86 -15.46
N GLU A 49 3.42 -3.10 -14.16
CA GLU A 49 4.29 -2.32 -13.25
C GLU A 49 5.76 -2.82 -13.21
N GLY A 50 6.05 -3.94 -13.89
CA GLY A 50 7.37 -4.57 -13.89
C GLY A 50 7.78 -5.08 -12.50
N ILE A 51 6.84 -5.70 -11.78
CA ILE A 51 7.04 -6.21 -10.41
C ILE A 51 7.05 -7.73 -10.44
N THR A 52 8.09 -8.31 -9.84
CA THR A 52 8.18 -9.75 -9.59
C THR A 52 7.60 -10.07 -8.23
N LEU A 53 6.55 -10.91 -8.19
CA LEU A 53 5.96 -11.43 -6.96
C LEU A 53 6.42 -12.87 -6.70
N ILE A 54 6.87 -13.13 -5.47
CA ILE A 54 7.25 -14.45 -4.97
C ILE A 54 6.33 -14.79 -3.79
N GLY A 55 5.51 -15.83 -3.93
CA GLY A 55 4.46 -16.17 -2.96
C GLY A 55 3.24 -15.25 -3.08
N GLY A 56 2.47 -15.11 -1.99
CA GLY A 56 1.37 -14.14 -1.88
C GLY A 56 0.00 -14.63 -2.35
N GLY A 57 -0.99 -14.35 -1.50
CA GLY A 57 -2.40 -14.56 -1.75
C GLY A 57 -3.10 -13.43 -2.52
N LEU A 58 -4.31 -13.71 -3.01
CA LEU A 58 -5.17 -12.73 -3.69
C LEU A 58 -5.71 -11.66 -2.73
N ASP A 59 -5.75 -11.95 -1.44
CA ASP A 59 -6.24 -11.08 -0.38
C ASP A 59 -5.32 -9.87 -0.11
N GLU A 60 -4.10 -9.91 -0.61
CA GLU A 60 -3.09 -8.85 -0.54
C GLU A 60 -2.88 -8.11 -1.89
N SER A 61 -3.76 -8.38 -2.86
CA SER A 61 -3.79 -7.68 -4.15
C SER A 61 -3.88 -6.16 -3.98
N PRO A 62 -3.25 -5.35 -4.84
CA PRO A 62 -3.31 -3.89 -4.78
C PRO A 62 -4.72 -3.31 -4.61
N HIS A 63 -5.72 -3.89 -5.26
CA HIS A 63 -7.12 -3.45 -5.19
C HIS A 63 -7.77 -3.67 -3.82
N ALA A 64 -7.19 -4.51 -2.96
CA ALA A 64 -7.67 -4.72 -1.60
C ALA A 64 -7.37 -3.53 -0.69
N TYR A 65 -6.50 -2.61 -1.11
CA TYR A 65 -6.05 -1.44 -0.35
C TYR A 65 -6.65 -0.13 -0.87
N LYS A 66 -6.66 0.89 -0.02
CA LYS A 66 -6.98 2.27 -0.44
C LYS A 66 -5.81 2.87 -1.24
N ASP A 67 -6.05 4.01 -1.87
CA ASP A 67 -4.96 4.77 -2.48
C ASP A 67 -4.10 5.41 -1.38
N ILE A 68 -2.81 5.05 -1.35
CA ILE A 68 -1.85 5.61 -0.41
C ILE A 68 -1.69 7.13 -0.60
N ASN A 69 -1.88 7.65 -1.81
CA ASN A 69 -1.76 9.08 -2.08
C ASN A 69 -2.88 9.88 -1.40
N GLU A 70 -4.09 9.31 -1.27
CA GLU A 70 -5.18 9.92 -0.51
C GLU A 70 -4.82 10.04 0.98
N VAL A 71 -4.25 8.98 1.54
CA VAL A 71 -3.76 8.98 2.93
C VAL A 71 -2.68 10.05 3.12
N MET A 72 -1.70 10.11 2.22
CA MET A 72 -0.63 11.11 2.29
C MET A 72 -1.16 12.54 2.17
N LYS A 73 -2.14 12.79 1.30
CA LYS A 73 -2.78 14.10 1.17
C LYS A 73 -3.54 14.52 2.44
N ALA A 74 -4.13 13.56 3.15
CA ALA A 74 -4.90 13.81 4.36
C ALA A 74 -4.07 14.11 5.62
N GLN A 75 -2.75 13.84 5.61
CA GLN A 75 -1.87 13.98 6.77
C GLN A 75 -0.67 14.91 6.53
N THR A 76 -0.82 15.87 5.61
CA THR A 76 0.26 16.80 5.22
C THR A 76 0.69 17.72 6.36
N ASP A 77 -0.16 17.94 7.35
CA ASP A 77 0.11 18.62 8.62
C ASP A 77 0.91 17.74 9.60
N LEU A 78 0.71 16.41 9.58
CA LEU A 78 1.35 15.48 10.50
C LEU A 78 2.77 15.09 10.09
N VAL A 79 3.05 15.00 8.78
CA VAL A 79 4.32 14.47 8.25
C VAL A 79 4.88 15.27 7.08
N GLU A 80 6.19 15.18 6.90
CA GLU A 80 6.94 15.62 5.72
C GLU A 80 7.41 14.40 4.93
N THR A 81 7.08 14.31 3.64
CA THR A 81 7.61 13.25 2.77
C THR A 81 9.06 13.54 2.41
N ILE A 82 9.95 12.61 2.74
CA ILE A 82 11.40 12.74 2.48
C ILE A 82 11.90 11.77 1.40
N GLY A 83 11.08 10.78 1.00
CA GLY A 83 11.44 9.86 -0.07
C GLY A 83 10.28 8.98 -0.53
N LEU A 84 10.41 8.45 -1.74
CA LEU A 84 9.50 7.46 -2.32
C LEU A 84 10.27 6.21 -2.71
N PHE A 85 9.66 5.05 -2.44
CA PHE A 85 10.18 3.75 -2.83
C PHE A 85 9.17 3.03 -3.72
N TYR A 86 9.63 2.56 -4.88
CA TYR A 86 8.80 1.80 -5.82
C TYR A 86 9.22 0.32 -5.76
N PRO A 87 8.29 -0.59 -5.44
CA PRO A 87 8.61 -2.01 -5.37
C PRO A 87 8.98 -2.55 -6.76
N LYS A 88 9.98 -3.44 -6.80
CA LYS A 88 10.36 -4.21 -8.00
C LYS A 88 10.32 -5.70 -7.77
N ILE A 89 10.62 -6.13 -6.54
CA ILE A 89 10.50 -7.51 -6.11
C ILE A 89 9.72 -7.49 -4.80
N VAL A 90 8.67 -8.31 -4.72
CA VAL A 90 7.84 -8.49 -3.52
C VAL A 90 7.86 -9.96 -3.17
N ARG A 91 8.20 -10.27 -1.93
CA ARG A 91 8.09 -11.62 -1.37
C ARG A 91 7.06 -11.59 -0.25
N MET A 92 6.12 -12.52 -0.29
CA MET A 92 5.12 -12.71 0.75
C MET A 92 5.08 -14.19 1.12
N ASP A 93 4.52 -14.48 2.29
CA ASP A 93 4.28 -15.86 2.71
C ASP A 93 3.27 -16.54 1.76
N GLU A 94 3.32 -17.87 1.72
CA GLU A 94 2.47 -18.71 0.87
C GLU A 94 1.02 -18.77 1.35
#